data_AF-A0A7V2JEY7-F1
#
_entry.id   AF-A0A7V2JEY7-F1
#
_cell.length_a   1.000
_cell.length_b   1.000
_cell.length_c   1.000
_cell.angle_alpha   90.00
_cell.angle_beta   90.00
_cell.angle_gamma   90.00
#
_symmetry.space_group_name_H-M   'P 1'
#
loop_
_entity.id
_entity.type
_entity.pdbx_description
1 polymer ?
#
loop_
_entity_poly.entity_id
_entity_poly.type
_entity_poly.pdbx_seq_one_letter_code
_entity_poly.pdbx_strand_id
1 'polypeptide(L)'
;MIKIISDGLVKEYSESEYDTFGDLWRVIEPKNRVLVELKVNEKEVPINRIEELFDVKLEGNEVVEIKTKPIYEATIDLIDEALGYVARIEERLPELSNKIIIGQINEAMNDLKHVIDGIVALEDMRKSISQIVDIKVFESESSVDKFKKSLAILNKINESLSEQNFTDLVEDIDTGLPKVFEFYKSFLKEAKMVLINKKG
;
A
#
# COMPACT_ATOMS: atom_id res chain seq x y z
N MET A 1 -23.03 -19.43 -22.75
CA MET A 1 -23.11 -17.95 -22.66
C MET A 1 -22.59 -17.44 -21.32
N ILE A 2 -21.53 -16.64 -21.35
CA ILE A 2 -20.90 -16.05 -20.16
C ILE A 2 -21.41 -14.62 -19.98
N LYS A 3 -21.80 -14.25 -18.76
CA LYS A 3 -22.30 -12.91 -18.42
C LYS A 3 -21.25 -12.14 -17.62
N ILE A 4 -20.85 -10.98 -18.11
CA ILE A 4 -19.93 -10.07 -17.44
C ILE A 4 -20.70 -8.83 -16.99
N ILE A 5 -20.60 -8.49 -15.71
CA ILE A 5 -21.20 -7.31 -15.10
C ILE A 5 -20.06 -6.41 -14.62
N SER A 6 -19.67 -5.42 -15.42
CA SER A 6 -18.59 -4.49 -15.11
C SER A 6 -19.15 -3.14 -14.70
N ASP A 7 -18.96 -2.74 -13.44
CA ASP A 7 -19.47 -1.46 -12.90
C ASP A 7 -20.97 -1.23 -13.19
N GLY A 8 -21.76 -2.32 -13.12
CA GLY A 8 -23.20 -2.32 -13.40
C GLY A 8 -23.58 -2.44 -14.89
N LEU A 9 -22.61 -2.41 -15.81
CA LEU A 9 -22.83 -2.65 -17.24
C LEU A 9 -22.75 -4.14 -17.56
N VAL A 10 -23.79 -4.66 -18.21
CA VAL A 10 -23.86 -6.08 -18.59
C VAL A 10 -23.36 -6.26 -20.02
N LYS A 11 -22.47 -7.23 -20.22
CA LYS A 11 -22.06 -7.74 -21.53
C LYS A 11 -22.11 -9.26 -21.52
N GLU A 12 -22.43 -9.84 -22.66
CA GLU A 12 -22.47 -11.29 -22.85
C GLU A 12 -21.40 -11.71 -23.85
N TYR A 13 -20.78 -12.84 -23.57
CA TYR A 13 -19.72 -13.43 -24.38
C TYR A 13 -20.07 -14.89 -24.71
N SER A 14 -19.68 -15.34 -25.90
CA SER A 14 -19.86 -16.73 -26.26
C SER A 14 -18.78 -17.57 -25.61
N GLU A 15 -19.16 -18.67 -24.97
CA GLU A 15 -18.20 -19.62 -24.39
C GLU A 15 -17.28 -20.24 -25.45
N SER A 16 -17.76 -20.35 -26.70
CA SER A 16 -16.98 -20.88 -27.81
C SER A 16 -15.76 -20.03 -28.18
N GLU A 17 -15.70 -18.78 -27.70
CA GLU A 17 -14.62 -17.84 -27.96
C GLU A 17 -13.50 -17.91 -26.90
N TYR A 18 -13.73 -18.58 -25.77
CA TYR A 18 -12.81 -18.61 -24.61
C TYR A 18 -12.78 -20.01 -23.97
N ASP A 19 -11.62 -20.69 -23.98
CA ASP A 19 -11.48 -22.04 -23.38
C ASP A 19 -11.29 -21.95 -21.85
N THR A 20 -10.56 -20.94 -21.38
CA THR A 20 -10.28 -20.73 -19.95
C THR A 20 -10.68 -19.36 -19.44
N PHE A 21 -10.81 -19.23 -18.12
CA PHE A 21 -11.00 -17.94 -17.48
C PHE A 21 -9.84 -16.98 -17.77
N GLY A 22 -8.61 -17.48 -17.92
CA GLY A 22 -7.46 -16.66 -18.30
C GLY A 22 -7.61 -16.00 -19.68
N ASP A 23 -8.17 -16.73 -20.65
CA ASP A 23 -8.45 -16.18 -21.99
C ASP A 23 -9.53 -15.09 -21.93
N LEU A 24 -10.59 -15.33 -21.16
CA LEU A 24 -11.64 -14.36 -20.91
C LEU A 24 -11.09 -13.12 -20.17
N TRP A 25 -10.26 -13.34 -19.14
CA TRP A 25 -9.70 -12.29 -18.29
C TRP A 25 -8.92 -11.25 -19.10
N ARG A 26 -8.09 -11.68 -20.06
CA ARG A 26 -7.34 -10.77 -20.95
C ARG A 26 -8.21 -9.80 -21.75
N VAL A 27 -9.47 -10.14 -21.97
CA VAL A 27 -10.43 -9.28 -22.69
C VAL A 27 -11.17 -8.35 -21.74
N ILE A 28 -11.51 -8.84 -20.55
CA ILE A 28 -12.36 -8.12 -19.59
C ILE A 28 -11.57 -7.38 -18.50
N GLU A 29 -10.25 -7.58 -18.42
CA GLU A 29 -9.42 -6.94 -17.41
C GLU A 29 -9.55 -5.41 -17.47
N PRO A 30 -9.70 -4.74 -16.31
CA PRO A 30 -9.87 -3.29 -16.27
C PRO A 30 -8.65 -2.56 -16.84
N LYS A 31 -8.81 -1.89 -17.99
CA LYS A 31 -7.77 -1.03 -18.54
C LYS A 31 -7.79 0.33 -17.85
N ASN A 32 -6.63 0.80 -17.37
CA ASN A 32 -6.44 2.10 -16.71
C ASN A 32 -7.33 2.30 -15.46
N ARG A 33 -7.82 1.22 -14.86
CA ARG A 33 -8.66 1.23 -13.66
C ARG A 33 -8.16 0.14 -12.72
N VAL A 34 -8.36 0.35 -11.43
CA VAL A 34 -7.97 -0.60 -10.40
C VAL A 34 -9.15 -1.50 -10.13
N LEU A 35 -8.93 -2.82 -10.18
CA LEU A 35 -9.90 -3.81 -9.74
C LEU A 35 -10.06 -3.71 -8.23
N VAL A 36 -11.31 -3.57 -7.76
CA VAL A 36 -11.65 -3.47 -6.32
C VAL A 36 -12.41 -4.68 -5.84
N GLU A 37 -13.24 -5.28 -6.70
CA GLU A 37 -14.01 -6.47 -6.38
C GLU A 37 -14.11 -7.35 -7.62
N LEU A 38 -13.91 -8.66 -7.43
CA LEU A 38 -14.20 -9.68 -8.42
C LEU A 38 -15.09 -10.74 -7.79
N LYS A 39 -16.19 -11.06 -8.46
CA LYS A 39 -17.01 -12.23 -8.14
C LYS A 39 -17.16 -13.12 -9.35
N VAL A 40 -17.11 -14.43 -9.13
CA VAL A 40 -17.43 -15.44 -10.13
C VAL A 40 -18.52 -16.33 -9.54
N ASN A 41 -19.68 -16.36 -10.18
CA ASN A 41 -20.87 -17.08 -9.73
C ASN A 41 -21.23 -16.73 -8.27
N GLU A 42 -21.35 -15.43 -8.00
CA GLU A 42 -21.64 -14.82 -6.69
C GLU A 42 -20.55 -15.01 -5.62
N LYS A 43 -19.52 -15.81 -5.88
CA LYS A 43 -18.40 -16.02 -4.95
C LYS A 43 -17.34 -14.96 -5.15
N GLU A 44 -16.97 -14.30 -4.06
CA GLU A 44 -15.89 -13.33 -4.04
C GLU A 44 -14.54 -14.02 -4.26
N VAL A 45 -13.75 -13.46 -5.18
CA VAL A 45 -12.42 -13.93 -5.52
C VAL A 45 -11.42 -12.90 -4.98
N PRO A 46 -10.52 -13.30 -4.07
CA PRO A 46 -9.44 -12.42 -3.63
C PRO A 46 -8.57 -11.97 -4.81
N ILE A 47 -8.32 -10.67 -4.92
CA ILE A 47 -7.58 -10.08 -6.06
C ILE A 47 -6.20 -10.70 -6.23
N ASN A 48 -5.53 -11.01 -5.12
CA ASN A 48 -4.21 -11.65 -5.11
C ASN A 48 -4.21 -13.14 -5.52
N ARG A 49 -5.38 -13.71 -5.81
CA ARG A 49 -5.56 -15.13 -6.19
C ARG A 49 -6.24 -15.30 -7.54
N ILE A 50 -6.44 -14.21 -8.29
CA ILE A 50 -7.08 -14.26 -9.62
C ILE A 50 -6.34 -15.18 -10.58
N GLU A 51 -5.01 -15.17 -10.53
CA GLU A 51 -4.17 -16.02 -11.38
C GLU A 51 -4.44 -17.51 -11.19
N GLU A 52 -4.90 -17.93 -10.00
CA GLU A 52 -5.27 -19.33 -9.74
C GLU A 52 -6.48 -19.77 -10.56
N LEU A 53 -7.27 -18.82 -11.07
CA LEU A 53 -8.41 -19.10 -11.91
C LEU A 53 -8.02 -19.22 -13.39
N PHE A 54 -6.82 -18.80 -13.80
CA PHE A 54 -6.50 -18.66 -15.23
C PHE A 54 -6.57 -19.97 -16.03
N ASP A 55 -6.28 -21.10 -15.39
CA ASP A 55 -6.35 -22.43 -16.01
C ASP A 55 -7.73 -23.10 -15.86
N VAL A 56 -8.69 -22.45 -15.17
CA VAL A 56 -10.03 -22.98 -14.98
C VAL A 56 -10.80 -22.90 -16.29
N LYS A 57 -11.35 -24.05 -16.73
CA LYS A 57 -12.22 -24.12 -17.90
C LYS A 57 -13.57 -23.48 -17.63
N LEU A 58 -14.07 -22.79 -18.65
CA LEU A 58 -15.40 -22.18 -18.60
C LEU A 58 -16.45 -23.22 -19.02
N GLU A 59 -17.51 -23.32 -18.23
CA GLU A 59 -18.69 -24.17 -18.43
C GLU A 59 -19.80 -23.46 -19.22
N GLY A 60 -19.65 -22.16 -19.47
CA GLY A 60 -20.52 -21.39 -20.36
C GLY A 60 -21.81 -20.90 -19.71
N ASN A 61 -21.85 -20.80 -18.39
CA ASN A 61 -22.96 -20.20 -17.64
C ASN A 61 -22.47 -19.23 -16.56
N GLU A 62 -21.20 -18.86 -16.61
CA GLU A 62 -20.56 -18.04 -15.59
C GLU A 62 -21.13 -16.63 -15.55
N VAL A 63 -21.30 -16.13 -14.34
CA VAL A 63 -21.55 -14.73 -14.06
C VAL A 63 -20.31 -14.15 -13.40
N VAL A 64 -19.61 -13.27 -14.09
CA VAL A 64 -18.44 -12.57 -13.57
C VAL A 64 -18.82 -11.12 -13.28
N GLU A 65 -18.72 -10.71 -12.02
CA GLU A 65 -18.93 -9.32 -11.61
C GLU A 65 -17.59 -8.65 -11.32
N ILE A 66 -17.39 -7.49 -11.92
CA ILE A 66 -16.16 -6.70 -11.80
C ILE A 66 -16.57 -5.32 -11.30
N LYS A 67 -16.01 -4.90 -10.16
CA LYS A 67 -16.05 -3.50 -9.75
C LYS A 67 -14.67 -2.90 -9.82
N THR A 68 -14.61 -1.70 -10.38
CA THR A 68 -13.37 -1.00 -10.62
C THR A 68 -13.45 0.44 -10.15
N LYS A 69 -12.29 1.00 -9.83
CA LYS A 69 -12.16 2.39 -9.43
C LYS A 69 -11.11 3.10 -10.30
N PRO A 70 -11.28 4.39 -10.62
CA PRO A 70 -10.22 5.15 -11.26
C PRO A 70 -8.92 5.09 -10.44
N ILE A 71 -7.77 4.94 -11.11
CA ILE A 71 -6.48 4.77 -10.43
C ILE A 71 -6.18 5.88 -9.42
N TYR A 72 -6.52 7.13 -9.76
CA TYR A 72 -6.32 8.27 -8.87
C TYR A 72 -7.17 8.18 -7.61
N GLU A 73 -8.42 7.72 -7.72
CA GLU A 73 -9.29 7.57 -6.56
C GLU A 73 -8.90 6.39 -5.68
N ALA A 74 -8.43 5.28 -6.28
CA ALA A 74 -7.88 4.15 -5.52
C ALA A 74 -6.59 4.56 -4.78
N THR A 75 -5.75 5.36 -5.42
CA THR A 75 -4.52 5.88 -4.81
C THR A 75 -4.82 6.84 -3.65
N ILE A 76 -5.87 7.66 -3.77
CA ILE A 76 -6.31 8.55 -2.69
C ILE A 76 -6.76 7.74 -1.46
N ASP A 77 -7.56 6.70 -1.64
CA ASP A 77 -8.01 5.83 -0.54
C ASP A 77 -6.80 5.19 0.17
N LEU A 78 -5.85 4.66 -0.62
CA LEU A 78 -4.63 4.05 -0.11
C LEU A 78 -3.79 5.05 0.71
N ILE A 79 -3.69 6.30 0.26
CA ILE A 79 -3.02 7.38 1.01
C ILE A 79 -3.72 7.63 2.36
N ASP A 80 -5.05 7.64 2.38
CA ASP A 80 -5.81 7.87 3.61
C ASP A 80 -5.63 6.74 4.63
N GLU A 81 -5.60 5.49 4.16
CA GLU A 81 -5.27 4.33 4.99
C GLU A 81 -3.85 4.43 5.56
N ALA A 82 -2.88 4.80 4.73
CA ALA A 82 -1.49 4.97 5.14
C ALA A 82 -1.32 6.10 6.17
N LEU A 83 -1.99 7.25 5.98
CA LEU A 83 -1.99 8.33 6.96
C LEU A 83 -2.60 7.89 8.29
N GLY A 84 -3.69 7.13 8.26
CA GLY A 84 -4.28 6.54 9.46
C GLY A 84 -3.37 5.53 10.14
N TYR A 85 -2.63 4.72 9.37
CA TYR A 85 -1.63 3.79 9.88
C TYR A 85 -0.47 4.51 10.57
N VAL A 86 0.09 5.56 9.95
CA VAL A 86 1.17 6.36 10.54
C VAL A 86 0.74 6.96 11.87
N ALA A 87 -0.45 7.56 11.94
CA ALA A 87 -0.95 8.13 13.19
C ALA A 87 -1.02 7.09 14.32
N ARG A 88 -1.51 5.88 14.03
CA ARG A 88 -1.57 4.78 15.01
C ARG A 88 -0.20 4.30 15.47
N ILE A 89 0.82 4.30 14.60
CA ILE A 89 2.18 3.95 15.02
C ILE A 89 2.76 5.03 15.92
N GLU A 90 2.64 6.30 15.53
CA GLU A 90 3.20 7.41 16.29
C GLU A 90 2.66 7.45 17.73
N GLU A 91 1.38 7.16 17.91
CA GLU A 91 0.75 7.04 19.24
C GLU A 91 1.34 5.91 20.10
N ARG A 92 1.94 4.89 19.47
CA ARG A 92 2.51 3.71 20.15
C ARG A 92 4.02 3.80 20.38
N LEU A 93 4.71 4.76 19.77
CA LEU A 93 6.16 4.94 19.97
C LEU A 93 6.56 5.14 21.44
N PRO A 94 5.83 5.94 22.25
CA PRO A 94 6.17 6.08 23.68
C PRO A 94 6.06 4.78 24.46
N GLU A 95 5.09 3.93 24.11
CA GLU A 95 4.93 2.59 24.72
C GLU A 95 6.12 1.70 24.38
N LEU A 96 6.56 1.72 23.11
CA LEU A 96 7.74 0.99 22.64
C LEU A 96 9.01 1.42 23.39
N SER A 97 9.26 2.72 23.52
CA SER A 97 10.39 3.25 24.29
C SER A 97 10.32 2.83 25.76
N ASN A 98 9.14 2.91 26.38
CA ASN A 98 8.95 2.51 27.76
C ASN A 98 9.25 1.03 27.99
N LYS A 99 8.88 0.14 27.05
CA LYS A 99 9.22 -1.30 27.12
C LYS A 99 10.73 -1.53 27.17
N ILE A 100 11.51 -0.75 26.41
CA ILE A 100 12.97 -0.81 26.45
C ILE A 100 13.48 -0.37 27.82
N ILE A 101 12.99 0.76 28.34
CA ILE A 101 13.39 1.33 29.63
C ILE A 101 13.15 0.36 30.80
N ILE A 102 12.00 -0.33 30.82
CA ILE A 102 11.66 -1.28 31.89
C ILE A 102 12.24 -2.69 31.67
N GLY A 103 13.07 -2.88 30.64
CA GLY A 103 13.78 -4.14 30.38
C GLY A 103 12.98 -5.21 29.63
N GLN A 104 11.83 -4.88 29.05
CA GLN A 104 11.03 -5.79 28.20
C GLN A 104 11.57 -5.83 26.76
N ILE A 105 12.86 -6.17 26.60
CA ILE A 105 13.59 -6.04 25.34
C ILE A 105 12.96 -6.88 24.22
N ASN A 106 12.58 -8.14 24.47
CA ASN A 106 12.03 -9.01 23.42
C ASN A 106 10.71 -8.48 22.83
N GLU A 107 9.82 -7.98 23.69
CA GLU A 107 8.55 -7.39 23.25
C GLU A 107 8.80 -6.09 22.49
N ALA A 108 9.71 -5.24 22.99
CA ALA A 108 10.12 -4.02 22.31
C ALA A 108 10.72 -4.30 20.92
N MET A 109 11.56 -5.32 20.77
CA MET A 109 12.15 -5.67 19.47
C MET A 109 11.10 -6.14 18.47
N ASN A 110 10.09 -6.89 18.92
CA ASN A 110 8.99 -7.30 18.05
C ASN A 110 8.14 -6.11 17.60
N ASP A 111 7.81 -5.20 18.52
CA ASP A 111 7.10 -3.97 18.20
C ASP A 111 7.90 -3.07 17.24
N LEU A 112 9.20 -2.90 17.48
CA LEU A 112 10.09 -2.13 16.61
C LEU A 112 10.19 -2.74 15.21
N LYS A 113 10.23 -4.07 15.10
CA LYS A 113 10.20 -4.74 13.79
C LYS A 113 8.93 -4.36 13.01
N HIS A 114 7.76 -4.38 13.64
CA HIS A 114 6.51 -3.96 13.00
C HIS A 114 6.54 -2.50 12.54
N VAL A 115 7.20 -1.63 13.30
CA VAL A 115 7.41 -0.23 12.92
C VAL A 115 8.31 -0.13 11.68
N ILE A 116 9.42 -0.89 11.65
CA ILE A 116 10.34 -0.92 10.49
C ILE A 116 9.63 -1.47 9.24
N ASP A 117 8.90 -2.56 9.37
CA ASP A 117 8.11 -3.14 8.26
C ASP A 117 7.10 -2.12 7.72
N GLY A 118 6.47 -1.35 8.61
CA GLY A 118 5.60 -0.23 8.26
C GLY A 118 6.30 0.85 7.45
N ILE A 119 7.53 1.21 7.83
CA ILE A 119 8.34 2.22 7.13
C ILE A 119 8.74 1.72 5.74
N VAL A 120 9.08 0.44 5.59
CA VAL A 120 9.36 -0.17 4.28
C VAL A 120 8.13 -0.10 3.37
N ALA A 121 6.95 -0.45 3.90
CA ALA A 121 5.69 -0.35 3.15
C ALA A 121 5.39 1.10 2.73
N LEU A 122 5.67 2.09 3.58
CA LEU A 122 5.52 3.51 3.25
C LEU A 122 6.48 3.95 2.15
N GLU A 123 7.70 3.44 2.11
CA GLU A 123 8.67 3.74 1.05
C GLU A 123 8.25 3.13 -0.29
N ASP A 124 7.75 1.90 -0.31
CA ASP A 124 7.26 1.28 -1.53
C ASP A 124 5.99 1.97 -2.06
N MET A 125 5.13 2.41 -1.14
CA MET A 125 3.99 3.25 -1.46
C MET A 125 4.44 4.60 -2.03
N ARG A 126 5.46 5.24 -1.44
CA ARG A 126 6.04 6.49 -1.94
C ARG A 126 6.48 6.35 -3.39
N LYS A 127 7.28 5.32 -3.70
CA LYS A 127 7.75 5.03 -5.07
C LYS A 127 6.59 4.81 -6.05
N SER A 128 5.62 4.00 -5.65
CA SER A 128 4.44 3.67 -6.49
C SER A 128 3.60 4.92 -6.77
N ILE A 129 3.32 5.72 -5.75
CA ILE A 129 2.59 6.98 -5.89
C ILE A 129 3.36 7.93 -6.82
N SER A 130 4.67 8.10 -6.64
CA SER A 130 5.48 8.97 -7.49
C SER A 130 5.39 8.63 -8.98
N GLN A 131 5.22 7.36 -9.35
CA GLN A 131 4.99 6.94 -10.74
C GLN A 131 3.63 7.40 -11.27
N ILE A 132 2.62 7.50 -10.40
CA ILE A 132 1.25 7.92 -10.76
C ILE A 132 1.16 9.44 -10.87
N VAL A 133 1.81 10.20 -9.97
CA VAL A 133 1.63 11.66 -9.88
C VAL A 133 2.49 12.51 -10.83
N ASP A 134 3.39 11.89 -11.60
CA ASP A 134 4.48 12.55 -12.33
C ASP A 134 5.47 13.24 -11.37
N ILE A 135 6.72 12.79 -11.42
CA ILE A 135 7.71 12.83 -10.34
C ILE A 135 8.15 14.27 -9.98
N LYS A 136 8.01 15.22 -10.90
CA LYS A 136 8.58 16.57 -10.79
C LYS A 136 8.08 17.38 -9.59
N VAL A 137 6.95 17.03 -8.99
CA VAL A 137 6.43 17.73 -7.81
C VAL A 137 7.26 17.40 -6.56
N PHE A 138 7.91 16.23 -6.49
CA PHE A 138 8.50 15.71 -5.26
C PHE A 138 10.04 15.69 -5.24
N GLU A 139 10.70 16.11 -6.32
CA GLU A 139 12.16 16.19 -6.43
C GLU A 139 12.75 17.53 -5.94
N SER A 140 12.01 18.28 -5.13
CA SER A 140 12.58 19.48 -4.51
C SER A 140 13.81 19.11 -3.67
N GLU A 141 14.84 19.96 -3.70
CA GLU A 141 16.07 19.76 -2.92
C GLU A 141 15.77 19.53 -1.42
N SER A 142 14.73 20.21 -0.92
CA SER A 142 14.16 20.03 0.42
C SER A 142 13.60 18.62 0.67
N SER A 143 12.88 18.05 -0.30
CA SER A 143 12.30 16.70 -0.19
C SER A 143 13.39 15.63 -0.17
N VAL A 144 14.41 15.79 -1.01
CA VAL A 144 15.58 14.89 -1.06
C VAL A 144 16.36 14.94 0.25
N ASP A 145 16.57 16.12 0.82
CA ASP A 145 17.27 16.27 2.09
C ASP A 145 16.49 15.69 3.27
N LYS A 146 15.16 15.84 3.30
CA LYS A 146 14.32 15.20 4.31
C LYS A 146 14.38 13.68 4.20
N PHE A 147 14.37 13.13 2.99
CA PHE A 147 14.54 11.69 2.78
C PHE A 147 15.89 11.18 3.29
N LYS A 148 16.99 11.86 2.96
CA LYS A 148 18.33 11.51 3.47
C LYS A 148 18.41 11.54 4.99
N LYS A 149 17.78 12.53 5.62
CA LYS A 149 17.68 12.61 7.10
C LYS A 149 16.91 11.43 7.68
N SER A 150 15.80 11.02 7.05
CA SER A 150 15.05 9.83 7.45
C SER A 150 15.90 8.55 7.34
N LEU A 151 16.64 8.38 6.24
CA LEU A 151 17.56 7.24 6.09
C LEU A 151 18.65 7.23 7.16
N ALA A 152 19.21 8.39 7.51
CA ALA A 152 20.22 8.49 8.56
C ALA A 152 19.67 8.04 9.92
N ILE A 153 18.41 8.38 10.25
CA ILE A 153 17.75 7.92 11.48
C ILE A 153 17.56 6.40 11.47
N LEU A 154 17.11 5.82 10.36
CA LEU A 154 16.94 4.37 10.25
C LEU A 154 18.26 3.61 10.39
N ASN A 155 19.34 4.16 9.83
CA ASN A 155 20.67 3.61 9.99
C ASN A 155 21.14 3.67 11.47
N LYS A 156 20.91 4.80 12.15
CA LYS A 156 21.21 4.91 13.59
C LYS A 156 20.47 3.90 14.44
N ILE A 157 19.17 3.70 14.18
CA ILE A 157 18.39 2.66 14.86
C ILE A 157 19.03 1.28 14.66
N ASN A 158 19.45 0.96 13.44
CA ASN A 158 20.11 -0.31 13.14
C ASN A 158 21.47 -0.43 13.83
N GLU A 159 22.25 0.65 13.90
CA GLU A 159 23.51 0.72 14.64
C GLU A 159 23.27 0.47 16.14
N SER A 160 22.36 1.23 16.76
CA SER A 160 21.95 1.09 18.17
C SER A 160 21.48 -0.32 18.51
N LEU A 161 20.74 -0.98 17.59
CA LEU A 161 20.36 -2.38 17.73
C LEU A 161 21.56 -3.33 17.67
N SER A 162 22.49 -3.12 16.73
CA SER A 162 23.66 -3.97 16.55
C SER A 162 24.62 -3.91 17.74
N GLU A 163 24.75 -2.73 18.36
CA GLU A 163 25.60 -2.46 19.51
C GLU A 163 24.91 -2.75 20.85
N GLN A 164 23.61 -3.09 20.83
CA GLN A 164 22.76 -3.22 22.02
C GLN A 164 22.76 -1.94 22.88
N ASN A 165 22.90 -0.78 22.24
CA ASN A 165 22.87 0.51 22.89
C ASN A 165 21.42 0.98 23.07
N PHE A 166 20.80 0.48 24.13
CA PHE A 166 19.38 0.73 24.40
C PHE A 166 19.06 2.18 24.77
N THR A 167 20.03 2.94 25.27
CA THR A 167 19.85 4.37 25.56
C THR A 167 19.69 5.17 24.28
N ASP A 168 20.60 5.00 23.33
CA ASP A 168 20.55 5.68 22.04
C ASP A 168 19.36 5.19 21.21
N LEU A 169 19.01 3.90 21.32
CA LEU A 169 17.82 3.35 20.68
C LEU A 169 16.52 4.04 21.17
N VAL A 170 16.38 4.30 22.47
CA VAL A 170 15.23 5.03 23.00
C VAL A 170 15.18 6.45 22.45
N GLU A 171 16.32 7.16 22.38
CA GLU A 171 16.36 8.50 21.79
C GLU A 171 15.95 8.50 20.30
N ASP A 172 16.45 7.52 19.54
CA ASP A 172 16.11 7.36 18.13
C ASP A 172 14.62 7.00 17.93
N ILE A 173 14.01 6.24 18.84
CA ILE A 173 12.58 5.93 18.81
C ILE A 173 11.74 7.15 19.19
N ASP A 174 12.08 7.84 20.27
CA ASP A 174 11.28 8.96 20.80
C ASP A 174 11.39 10.22 19.93
N THR A 175 12.52 10.43 19.26
CA THR A 175 12.80 11.68 18.55
C THR A 175 13.16 11.50 17.09
N GLY A 176 13.72 10.34 16.72
CA GLY A 176 14.09 10.01 15.35
C GLY A 176 12.90 9.55 14.54
N LEU A 177 12.23 8.47 14.96
CA LEU A 177 11.10 7.89 14.25
C LEU A 177 9.97 8.90 13.96
N PRO A 178 9.57 9.81 14.88
CA PRO A 178 8.59 10.83 14.57
C PRO A 178 8.97 11.71 13.36
N LYS A 179 10.26 12.02 13.17
CA LYS A 179 10.73 12.79 12.01
C LYS A 179 10.63 11.97 10.72
N VAL A 180 10.90 10.67 10.79
CA VAL A 180 10.73 9.75 9.66
C VAL A 180 9.26 9.71 9.25
N PHE A 181 8.35 9.55 10.21
CA PHE A 181 6.92 9.56 9.95
C PHE A 181 6.40 10.92 9.47
N GLU A 182 6.95 12.04 9.97
CA GLU A 182 6.64 13.38 9.48
C GLU A 182 6.99 13.55 8.00
N PHE A 183 8.13 13.02 7.57
CA PHE A 183 8.50 13.01 6.15
C PHE A 183 7.46 12.28 5.30
N TYR A 184 7.10 11.04 5.65
CA TYR A 184 6.12 10.26 4.89
C TYR A 184 4.72 10.89 4.94
N LYS A 185 4.27 11.41 6.09
CA LYS A 185 3.00 12.16 6.20
C LYS A 185 2.98 13.36 5.27
N SER A 186 4.08 14.11 5.23
CA SER A 186 4.20 15.30 4.38
C SER A 186 4.09 14.91 2.91
N PHE A 187 4.84 13.89 2.49
CA PHE A 187 4.76 13.34 1.13
C PHE A 187 3.35 12.88 0.77
N LEU A 188 2.73 12.06 1.62
CA LEU A 188 1.40 11.49 1.39
C LEU A 188 0.34 12.59 1.24
N LYS A 189 0.37 13.62 2.11
CA LYS A 189 -0.56 14.76 2.02
C LYS A 189 -0.38 15.56 0.73
N GLU A 190 0.85 15.81 0.33
CA GLU A 190 1.15 16.55 -0.90
C GLU A 190 0.75 15.73 -2.14
N ALA A 191 1.06 14.43 -2.19
CA ALA A 191 0.59 13.51 -3.22
C ALA A 191 -0.94 13.51 -3.34
N LYS A 192 -1.65 13.43 -2.20
CA LYS A 192 -3.10 13.50 -2.17
C LYS A 192 -3.62 14.80 -2.78
N MET A 193 -3.01 15.94 -2.46
CA MET A 193 -3.41 17.23 -3.03
C MET A 193 -3.24 17.26 -4.55
N VAL A 194 -2.12 16.77 -5.08
CA VAL A 194 -1.90 16.70 -6.52
C VAL A 194 -2.91 15.76 -7.20
N LEU A 195 -3.17 14.60 -6.62
CA LEU A 195 -4.15 13.63 -7.14
C LEU A 195 -5.58 14.20 -7.16
N ILE A 196 -5.98 14.93 -6.12
CA ILE A 196 -7.27 15.63 -6.07
C ILE A 196 -7.35 16.67 -7.19
N ASN A 197 -6.29 17.44 -7.41
CA ASN A 197 -6.26 18.46 -8.46
C ASN A 197 -6.24 17.89 -9.88
N LYS A 198 -5.72 16.66 -10.08
CA LYS A 198 -5.80 15.94 -11.36
C LYS A 198 -7.15 15.27 -11.61
N LYS A 199 -8.01 15.15 -10.59
CA LYS A 199 -9.37 14.59 -10.70
C LYS A 199 -10.36 15.59 -11.32
N GLY A 200 -10.08 16.89 -11.21
CA GLY A 200 -10.85 17.99 -11.83
C GLY A 200 -10.34 18.35 -13.21
#